data_AF-A0A7J2M925-F1
#
_entry.id   AF-A0A7J2M925-F1
#
_cell.length_a   1.000
_cell.length_b   1.000
_cell.length_c   1.000
_cell.angle_alpha   90.00
_cell.angle_beta   90.00
_cell.angle_gamma   90.00
#
_symmetry.space_group_name_H-M   'P 1'
#
loop_
_entity.id
_entity.type
_entity.pdbx_description
1 polymer ?
#
loop_
_entity_poly.entity_id
_entity_poly.type
_entity_poly.pdbx_seq_one_letter_code
_entity_poly.pdbx_strand_id
1 'polypeptide(L)'
;MISSGLSKEKLRSELRSMRNRLSTYEVLKRSNDIITTLTSLPSFLNAQVVACYLSFGSEVYTHGLVKAYCGTKDILIPVVDRE
;
A
#
# COMPACT_ATOMS: atom_id res chain seq x y z
N MET A 1 15.88 15.39 -30.39
CA MET A 1 14.44 15.42 -30.04
C MET A 1 14.06 14.08 -29.41
N ILE A 2 13.09 14.05 -28.49
CA ILE A 2 12.78 13.04 -27.45
C ILE A 2 13.60 13.30 -26.16
N SER A 3 13.07 13.65 -24.98
CA SER A 3 11.70 13.84 -24.51
C SER A 3 11.70 14.95 -23.44
N SER A 4 10.79 15.93 -23.53
CA SER A 4 10.47 16.81 -22.41
C SER A 4 9.55 16.05 -21.45
N GLY A 5 10.11 15.05 -20.76
CA GLY A 5 9.40 14.22 -19.79
C GLY A 5 9.01 15.03 -18.55
N LEU A 6 7.79 14.84 -18.06
CA LEU A 6 7.29 15.42 -16.81
C LEU A 6 8.28 15.16 -15.66
N SER A 7 8.58 16.16 -14.82
CA SER A 7 9.45 15.95 -13.65
C SER A 7 8.83 14.94 -12.68
N LYS A 8 9.66 14.17 -11.97
CA LYS A 8 9.17 13.19 -10.97
C LYS A 8 8.32 13.89 -9.90
N GLU A 9 8.68 15.12 -9.56
CA GLU A 9 7.97 15.96 -8.60
C GLU A 9 6.57 16.29 -9.09
N LYS A 10 6.43 16.70 -10.36
CA LYS A 10 5.14 17.02 -10.96
C LYS A 10 4.25 15.78 -11.04
N LEU A 11 4.80 14.65 -11.50
CA LEU A 11 4.06 13.39 -11.56
C LEU A 11 3.59 12.91 -10.18
N ARG A 12 4.45 12.97 -9.16
CA ARG A 12 4.08 12.61 -7.77
C ARG A 12 2.97 13.49 -7.24
N SER A 13 3.02 14.80 -7.52
CA SER A 13 1.98 15.75 -7.11
C SER A 13 0.63 15.43 -7.76
N GLU A 14 0.62 15.16 -9.06
CA GLU A 14 -0.58 14.81 -9.82
C GLU A 14 -1.21 13.51 -9.30
N LEU A 15 -0.42 12.44 -9.14
CA LEU A 15 -0.88 11.15 -8.62
C LEU A 15 -1.39 11.26 -7.18
N ARG A 16 -0.71 11.99 -6.31
CA ARG A 16 -1.14 12.22 -4.93
C ARG A 16 -2.46 12.98 -4.90
N SER A 17 -2.62 14.00 -5.74
CA SER A 17 -3.86 14.76 -5.87
C SER A 17 -5.03 13.89 -6.34
N MET A 18 -4.79 13.00 -7.31
CA MET A 18 -5.81 12.05 -7.77
C MET A 18 -6.24 11.09 -6.65
N ARG A 19 -5.27 10.54 -5.89
CA ARG A 19 -5.56 9.60 -4.80
C ARG A 19 -6.30 10.28 -3.64
N ASN A 20 -5.90 11.51 -3.27
CA ASN A 20 -6.52 12.25 -2.19
C ASN A 20 -7.96 12.70 -2.48
N ARG A 21 -8.39 12.67 -3.76
CA ARG A 21 -9.79 12.95 -4.15
C ARG A 21 -10.73 11.77 -3.92
N LEU A 22 -10.21 10.57 -3.69
CA LEU A 22 -11.04 9.40 -3.39
C LEU A 22 -11.69 9.57 -2.01
N SER A 23 -12.98 9.23 -1.93
CA SER A 23 -13.67 9.14 -0.66
C SER A 23 -13.10 8.00 0.19
N THR A 24 -13.28 8.08 1.51
CA THR A 24 -12.90 7.00 2.43
C THR A 24 -13.53 5.66 2.03
N TYR A 25 -14.79 5.68 1.60
CA TYR A 25 -15.49 4.49 1.11
C TYR A 25 -14.78 3.87 -0.10
N GLU A 26 -14.41 4.68 -1.10
CA GLU A 26 -13.72 4.18 -2.29
C GLU A 26 -12.33 3.62 -1.97
N VAL A 27 -11.59 4.29 -1.07
CA VAL A 27 -10.28 3.81 -0.61
C VAL A 27 -10.45 2.44 0.04
N LEU A 28 -11.38 2.28 0.97
CA LEU A 28 -11.60 1.00 1.67
C LEU A 28 -12.11 -0.09 0.73
N LYS A 29 -13.06 0.22 -0.15
CA LYS A 29 -13.59 -0.74 -1.14
C LYS A 29 -12.45 -1.30 -2.01
N ARG A 30 -11.67 -0.41 -2.63
CA ARG A 30 -10.55 -0.82 -3.49
C ARG A 30 -9.44 -1.51 -2.69
N SER A 31 -9.22 -1.10 -1.44
CA SER A 31 -8.26 -1.78 -0.56
C SER A 31 -8.66 -3.22 -0.31
N ASN A 32 -9.94 -3.50 -0.04
CA ASN A 32 -10.42 -4.86 0.17
C ASN A 32 -10.25 -5.72 -1.10
N ASP A 33 -10.52 -5.18 -2.29
CA ASP A 33 -10.31 -5.90 -3.56
C ASP A 33 -8.83 -6.27 -3.75
N ILE A 34 -7.93 -5.31 -3.48
CA ILE A 34 -6.47 -5.51 -3.57
C ILE A 34 -5.99 -6.54 -2.54
N ILE A 35 -6.42 -6.43 -1.29
CA ILE A 35 -6.02 -7.33 -0.21
C ILE A 35 -6.54 -8.76 -0.48
N THR A 36 -7.78 -8.89 -0.95
CA THR A 36 -8.34 -10.20 -1.34
C THR A 36 -7.48 -10.85 -2.42
N THR A 37 -7.13 -10.09 -3.46
CA THR A 37 -6.23 -10.57 -4.52
C THR A 37 -4.87 -10.95 -3.96
N LEU A 38 -4.23 -10.09 -3.17
CA LEU A 38 -2.93 -10.33 -2.55
C LEU A 38 -2.92 -11.63 -1.72
N THR A 39 -3.93 -11.82 -0.87
CA THR A 39 -4.02 -12.97 0.03
C THR A 39 -4.32 -14.28 -0.68
N SER A 40 -4.83 -14.24 -1.91
CA SER A 40 -5.01 -15.43 -2.75
C SER A 40 -3.75 -15.88 -3.49
N LEU A 41 -2.70 -15.03 -3.54
CA LEU A 41 -1.49 -15.36 -4.26
C LEU A 41 -0.70 -16.46 -3.53
N PRO A 42 -0.18 -17.48 -4.26
CA PRO A 42 0.68 -18.51 -3.65
C PRO A 42 1.89 -17.92 -2.93
N SER A 43 2.46 -16.82 -3.45
CA SER A 43 3.58 -16.12 -2.82
C SER A 43 3.23 -15.57 -1.44
N PHE A 44 2.01 -15.07 -1.24
CA PHE A 44 1.57 -14.58 0.07
C PHE A 44 1.19 -15.74 0.99
N LEU A 45 0.46 -16.73 0.49
CA LEU A 45 0.04 -17.90 1.26
C LEU A 45 1.25 -18.64 1.85
N ASN A 46 2.27 -18.87 1.03
CA ASN A 46 3.47 -19.62 1.42
C ASN A 46 4.52 -18.78 2.18
N ALA A 47 4.40 -17.45 2.18
CA ALA A 47 5.32 -16.60 2.93
C ALA A 47 5.08 -16.73 4.44
N GLN A 48 6.12 -17.06 5.20
CA GLN A 48 6.08 -17.01 6.67
C GLN A 48 6.31 -15.60 7.19
N VAL A 49 7.15 -14.82 6.49
CA VAL A 49 7.51 -13.45 6.84
C VAL A 49 7.03 -12.51 5.75
N VAL A 50 6.33 -11.44 6.13
CA VAL A 50 5.79 -10.42 5.21
C VAL A 50 6.19 -9.04 5.69
N ALA A 51 7.00 -8.34 4.90
CA ALA A 51 7.26 -6.92 5.12
C ALA A 51 6.06 -6.10 4.63
N CYS A 52 5.50 -5.28 5.50
CA CYS A 52 4.31 -4.48 5.24
C CYS A 52 4.52 -3.05 5.78
N TYR A 53 4.05 -2.04 5.04
CA TYR A 53 4.03 -0.67 5.54
C TYR A 53 2.72 -0.41 6.30
N LEU A 54 2.73 0.53 7.24
CA LEU A 54 1.52 1.06 7.84
C LEU A 54 0.99 2.20 6.97
N SER A 55 -0.16 1.98 6.34
CA SER A 55 -0.74 2.91 5.38
C SER A 55 -1.18 4.22 6.01
N PHE A 56 -1.00 5.33 5.30
CA PHE A 56 -1.53 6.64 5.66
C PHE A 56 -2.22 7.35 4.49
N GLY A 57 -3.09 8.32 4.80
CA GLY A 57 -3.85 9.07 3.80
C GLY A 57 -4.69 8.17 2.91
N SER A 58 -4.53 8.31 1.59
CA SER A 58 -5.26 7.54 0.57
C SER A 58 -4.40 6.39 -0.01
N GLU A 59 -3.55 5.78 0.81
CA GLU A 59 -2.88 4.50 0.49
C GLU A 59 -3.85 3.33 0.58
N VAL A 60 -3.44 2.17 0.06
CA VAL A 60 -4.17 0.93 0.30
C VAL A 60 -4.17 0.69 1.81
N TYR A 61 -5.34 0.44 2.39
CA TYR A 61 -5.49 0.27 3.83
C TYR A 61 -4.88 -1.05 4.30
N THR A 62 -3.63 -1.02 4.74
CA THR A 62 -2.87 -2.21 5.16
C THR A 62 -3.09 -2.59 6.63
N HIS A 63 -3.63 -1.70 7.46
CA HIS A 63 -3.92 -1.99 8.87
C HIS A 63 -4.80 -3.24 9.06
N GLY A 64 -5.77 -3.45 8.16
CA GLY A 64 -6.61 -4.64 8.16
C GLY A 64 -5.82 -5.93 7.90
N LEU A 65 -4.89 -5.90 6.94
CA LEU A 65 -4.00 -7.02 6.65
C LEU A 65 -3.09 -7.34 7.84
N VAL A 66 -2.44 -6.32 8.41
CA VAL A 66 -1.56 -6.48 9.58
C VAL A 66 -2.33 -7.13 10.74
N LYS A 67 -3.52 -6.62 11.05
CA LYS A 67 -4.36 -7.16 12.12
C LYS A 67 -4.81 -8.61 11.87
N ALA A 68 -5.09 -8.97 10.61
CA ALA A 68 -5.54 -10.31 10.26
C ALA A 68 -4.43 -11.37 10.37
N TYR A 69 -3.16 -10.99 10.17
CA TYR A 69 -2.05 -11.94 10.06
C TYR A 69 -0.98 -11.85 11.15
N CYS A 70 -1.02 -10.86 12.07
CA CYS A 70 0.01 -10.68 13.10
C CYS A 70 0.17 -11.82 14.13
N GLY A 71 -0.65 -12.87 14.07
CA GLY A 71 -0.51 -14.09 14.87
C GLY A 71 -0.26 -15.36 14.06
N THR A 72 -0.25 -15.27 12.73
CA THR A 72 -0.10 -16.41 11.82
C THR A 72 1.09 -16.27 10.85
N LYS A 73 1.58 -15.04 10.67
CA LYS A 73 2.78 -14.70 9.89
C LYS A 73 3.58 -13.66 10.65
N ASP A 74 4.90 -13.64 10.45
CA ASP A 74 5.77 -12.58 10.97
C ASP A 74 5.60 -11.33 10.10
N ILE A 75 4.93 -10.31 10.64
CA ILE A 75 4.71 -9.05 9.93
C ILE A 75 5.80 -8.05 10.33
N LEU A 76 6.65 -7.68 9.38
CA LEU A 76 7.70 -6.68 9.58
C LEU A 76 7.20 -5.31 9.17
N ILE A 77 7.24 -4.35 10.10
CA ILE A 77 6.89 -2.95 9.84
C ILE A 77 8.16 -2.10 9.79
N PRO A 78 8.31 -1.18 8.81
CA PRO A 78 9.47 -0.31 8.75
C PRO A 78 9.53 0.62 9.97
N VAL A 79 10.69 0.65 10.61
CA VAL A 79 11.09 1.68 11.58
C VAL A 79 12.09 2.59 10.86
N VAL A 80 11.82 3.89 10.84
CA VAL A 80 12.70 4.87 10.22
C VAL A 80 13.46 5.56 11.33
N ASP A 81 14.77 5.36 11.37
CA ASP A 81 15.64 6.18 12.20
C ASP A 81 15.90 7.51 11.49
N ARG A 82 15.86 8.60 12.25
CA ARG A 82 16.16 9.95 11.77
C ARG A 82 17.49 10.39 12.39
N GLU A 83 18.55 9.67 12.04
CA GLU A 83 19.91 10.22 12.16
C GLU A 83 20.10 11.37 11.17
#